data_AF-A0A317J6U5-F1
#
_entry.id   AF-A0A317J6U5-F1
#
_cell.length_a   1.000
_cell.length_b   1.000
_cell.length_c   1.000
_cell.angle_alpha   90.00
_cell.angle_beta   90.00
_cell.angle_gamma   90.00
#
_symmetry.space_group_name_H-M   'P 1'
#
loop_
_entity.id
_entity.type
_entity.pdbx_description
1 polymer ?
#
loop_
_entity_poly.entity_id
_entity_poly.type
_entity_poly.pdbx_seq_one_letter_code
_entity_poly.pdbx_strand_id
1 'polypeptide(L)'
;MYAADELVDQIVNSSQIPSGKRRQEIQRELRSHIEDLVEAARETGRDDDEIKKMVVASFGDPAQIAGAFAWVYRRERAIMRVCMFLLSSLAVTSLMLPPILALQAGIAIGFGTSVSNVLASPHTVIETLDVLFTITTYTGLVALEELFERNRSFKALALLVLAFAVLMGGCATVGFRVRFLVFGLVNGSFFRTCQVFIKSGTARTGIVVAGLALFGLISFEVMPFRFHHALMATGASWLVMGAAYRQMPDVVSRIDAALFQCLQRI
;
A
#
# COMPACT_ATOMS: atom_id res chain seq x y z
N MET A 1 -22.99 -7.60 -34.41
CA MET A 1 -22.36 -6.59 -33.54
C MET A 1 -21.97 -7.12 -32.16
N TYR A 2 -22.90 -7.72 -31.39
CA TYR A 2 -22.63 -8.19 -30.01
C TYR A 2 -21.35 -9.02 -29.78
N ALA A 3 -20.97 -9.90 -30.71
CA ALA A 3 -19.80 -10.77 -30.53
C ALA A 3 -18.44 -10.05 -30.66
N ALA A 4 -18.36 -8.98 -31.45
CA ALA A 4 -17.13 -8.19 -31.63
C ALA A 4 -16.85 -7.37 -30.37
N ASP A 5 -17.88 -6.70 -29.85
CA ASP A 5 -17.78 -5.93 -28.61
C ASP A 5 -17.43 -6.81 -27.41
N GLU A 6 -18.01 -8.00 -27.31
CA GLU A 6 -17.69 -8.96 -26.24
C GLU A 6 -16.22 -9.40 -26.29
N LEU A 7 -15.67 -9.62 -27.49
CA LEU A 7 -14.27 -10.00 -27.68
C LEU A 7 -13.32 -8.87 -27.30
N VAL A 8 -13.61 -7.64 -27.72
CA VAL A 8 -12.82 -6.46 -27.33
C VAL A 8 -12.87 -6.27 -25.82
N ASP A 9 -14.05 -6.32 -25.22
CA ASP A 9 -14.23 -6.14 -23.78
C ASP A 9 -13.50 -7.24 -23.00
N GLN A 10 -13.50 -8.49 -23.49
CA GLN A 10 -12.75 -9.59 -22.90
C GLN A 10 -11.22 -9.34 -22.94
N ILE A 11 -10.68 -8.92 -24.09
CA ILE A 11 -9.25 -8.58 -24.24
C ILE A 11 -8.88 -7.45 -23.28
N VAL A 12 -9.64 -6.36 -23.34
CA VAL A 12 -9.37 -5.13 -22.60
C VAL A 12 -9.46 -5.38 -21.09
N ASN A 13 -10.45 -6.11 -20.61
CA ASN A 13 -10.59 -6.43 -19.19
C ASN A 13 -9.47 -7.36 -18.68
N SER A 14 -8.99 -8.28 -19.52
CA SER A 14 -7.95 -9.24 -19.16
C SER A 14 -6.52 -8.69 -19.30
N SER A 15 -6.33 -7.63 -20.08
CA SER A 15 -5.03 -7.04 -20.43
C SER A 15 -4.29 -6.33 -19.28
N GLN A 16 -4.99 -6.04 -18.17
CA GLN A 16 -4.46 -5.29 -17.02
C GLN A 16 -3.78 -3.96 -17.42
N ILE A 17 -4.35 -3.21 -18.37
CA ILE A 17 -3.85 -1.89 -18.73
C ILE A 17 -4.11 -0.91 -17.57
N PRO A 18 -3.08 -0.23 -17.04
CA PRO A 18 -3.22 0.58 -15.82
C PRO A 18 -4.00 1.89 -16.02
N SER A 19 -3.76 2.64 -17.11
CA SER A 19 -4.44 3.92 -17.37
C SER A 19 -5.84 3.69 -17.97
N GLY A 20 -6.85 4.39 -17.41
CA GLY A 20 -8.22 4.36 -17.91
C GLY A 20 -8.32 4.94 -19.33
N LYS A 21 -7.65 6.07 -19.58
CA LYS A 21 -7.60 6.69 -20.90
C LYS A 21 -6.96 5.77 -21.94
N ARG A 22 -5.80 5.17 -21.62
CA ARG A 22 -5.12 4.24 -22.53
C ARG A 22 -5.95 3.00 -22.82
N ARG A 23 -6.67 2.50 -21.81
CA ARG A 23 -7.62 1.40 -21.96
C ARG A 23 -8.71 1.75 -22.98
N GLN A 24 -9.29 2.95 -22.89
CA GLN A 24 -10.29 3.44 -23.84
C GLN A 24 -9.72 3.64 -25.25
N GLU A 25 -8.49 4.14 -25.37
CA GLU A 25 -7.79 4.29 -26.66
C GLU A 25 -7.62 2.93 -27.35
N ILE A 26 -7.11 1.93 -26.63
CA ILE A 26 -6.92 0.56 -27.14
C ILE A 26 -8.27 -0.10 -27.46
N GLN A 27 -9.28 0.09 -26.61
CA GLN A 27 -10.63 -0.41 -26.88
C GLN A 27 -11.19 0.17 -28.18
N ARG A 28 -11.00 1.47 -28.42
CA ARG A 28 -11.43 2.14 -29.66
C ARG A 28 -10.66 1.64 -30.88
N GLU A 29 -9.35 1.47 -30.77
CA GLU A 29 -8.50 0.97 -31.85
C GLU A 29 -8.84 -0.49 -32.21
N LEU A 30 -9.01 -1.36 -31.21
CA LEU A 30 -9.46 -2.73 -31.41
C LEU A 30 -10.84 -2.81 -32.07
N ARG A 31 -11.80 -1.98 -31.64
CA ARG A 31 -13.11 -1.88 -32.28
C ARG A 31 -13.00 -1.46 -33.74
N SER A 32 -12.24 -0.40 -34.02
CA SER A 32 -12.03 0.08 -35.39
C SER A 32 -11.46 -1.02 -36.30
N HIS A 33 -10.44 -1.75 -35.85
CA HIS A 33 -9.87 -2.83 -36.65
C HIS A 33 -10.83 -4.00 -36.89
N ILE A 34 -11.68 -4.33 -35.92
CA ILE A 34 -12.70 -5.37 -36.11
C ILE A 34 -13.80 -4.86 -37.05
N GLU A 35 -14.21 -3.61 -36.93
CA GLU A 35 -15.17 -2.98 -37.84
C GLU A 35 -14.66 -3.00 -39.29
N ASP A 36 -13.39 -2.62 -39.52
CA ASP A 36 -12.75 -2.68 -40.84
C ASP A 36 -12.77 -4.11 -41.41
N LEU A 37 -12.48 -5.13 -40.60
CA LEU A 37 -12.52 -6.54 -41.02
C LEU A 37 -13.94 -7.02 -41.34
N VAL A 38 -14.92 -6.59 -40.54
CA VAL A 38 -16.34 -6.92 -40.74
C VAL A 38 -16.85 -6.27 -42.02
N GLU A 39 -16.52 -4.99 -42.26
CA GLU A 39 -16.91 -4.26 -43.46
C GLU A 39 -16.31 -4.90 -44.72
N ALA A 40 -15.00 -5.16 -44.73
CA ALA A 40 -14.33 -5.84 -45.83
C ALA A 40 -14.93 -7.22 -46.12
N ALA A 41 -15.31 -7.98 -45.09
CA ALA A 41 -15.93 -9.30 -45.28
C ALA A 41 -17.37 -9.20 -45.82
N ARG A 42 -18.13 -8.17 -45.43
CA ARG A 42 -19.47 -7.88 -45.99
C ARG A 42 -19.41 -7.49 -47.46
N GLU A 43 -18.44 -6.68 -47.85
CA GLU A 43 -18.23 -6.31 -49.27
C GLU A 43 -17.96 -7.54 -50.15
N THR A 44 -17.35 -8.59 -49.59
CA THR A 44 -17.15 -9.87 -50.28
C THR A 44 -18.38 -10.79 -50.30
N GLY A 45 -19.52 -10.36 -49.76
CA GLY A 45 -20.77 -11.11 -49.76
C GLY A 45 -20.86 -12.25 -48.75
N ARG A 46 -20.02 -12.24 -47.70
CA ARG A 46 -20.08 -13.25 -46.62
C ARG A 46 -21.26 -13.01 -45.69
N ASP A 47 -21.82 -14.10 -45.15
CA ASP A 47 -22.87 -14.00 -44.14
C ASP A 47 -22.29 -13.62 -42.76
N ASP A 48 -23.16 -13.16 -41.85
CA ASP A 48 -22.74 -12.68 -40.52
C ASP A 48 -22.09 -13.78 -39.64
N ASP A 49 -22.43 -15.06 -39.84
CA ASP A 49 -21.87 -16.18 -39.07
C ASP A 49 -20.46 -16.55 -39.55
N GLU A 50 -20.22 -16.52 -40.86
CA GLU A 50 -18.91 -16.64 -41.50
C GLU A 50 -18.00 -15.48 -41.09
N ILE A 51 -18.52 -14.25 -41.09
CA ILE A 51 -17.78 -13.07 -40.63
C ILE A 51 -17.36 -13.25 -39.18
N LYS A 52 -18.25 -13.71 -38.30
CA LYS A 52 -17.92 -13.94 -36.89
C LYS A 52 -16.81 -14.96 -36.73
N LYS A 53 -16.87 -16.10 -37.43
CA LYS A 53 -15.81 -17.12 -37.41
C LYS A 53 -14.48 -16.56 -37.94
N MET A 54 -14.54 -15.75 -39.00
CA MET A 54 -13.38 -15.10 -39.57
C MET A 54 -12.74 -14.10 -38.61
N VAL A 55 -13.52 -13.23 -37.97
CA VAL A 55 -12.99 -12.25 -37.00
C VAL A 55 -12.27 -12.97 -35.86
N VAL A 56 -12.88 -14.02 -35.29
CA VAL A 56 -12.25 -14.82 -34.23
C VAL A 56 -10.97 -15.52 -34.73
N ALA A 57 -10.99 -16.09 -35.92
CA ALA A 57 -9.82 -16.75 -36.50
C ALA A 57 -8.67 -15.77 -36.82
N SER A 58 -9.01 -14.57 -37.30
CA SER A 58 -8.03 -13.55 -37.68
C SER A 58 -7.42 -12.83 -36.49
N PHE A 59 -8.20 -12.52 -35.45
CA PHE A 59 -7.68 -11.89 -34.23
C PHE A 59 -6.94 -12.90 -33.34
N GLY A 60 -7.29 -14.18 -33.42
CA GLY A 60 -6.70 -15.22 -32.60
C GLY A 60 -7.30 -15.28 -31.20
N ASP A 61 -6.58 -15.92 -30.28
CA ASP A 61 -7.04 -16.16 -28.91
C ASP A 61 -7.03 -14.86 -28.07
N PRO A 62 -8.18 -14.38 -27.57
CA PRO A 62 -8.28 -13.18 -26.74
C PRO A 62 -7.37 -13.23 -25.51
N ALA A 63 -7.16 -14.41 -24.91
CA ALA A 63 -6.31 -14.56 -23.74
C ALA A 63 -4.83 -14.34 -24.08
N GLN A 64 -4.39 -14.75 -25.27
CA GLN A 64 -3.01 -14.53 -25.72
C GLN A 64 -2.75 -13.04 -25.99
N ILE A 65 -3.69 -12.36 -26.63
CA ILE A 65 -3.60 -10.92 -26.89
C ILE A 65 -3.58 -10.14 -25.56
N ALA A 66 -4.49 -10.48 -24.64
CA ALA A 66 -4.51 -9.89 -23.31
C ALA A 66 -3.19 -10.13 -22.56
N GLY A 67 -2.63 -11.34 -22.65
CA GLY A 67 -1.32 -11.68 -22.09
C GLY A 67 -0.18 -10.85 -22.68
N ALA A 68 -0.20 -10.61 -23.99
CA ALA A 68 0.78 -9.75 -24.66
C ALA A 68 0.70 -8.30 -24.17
N PHE A 69 -0.50 -7.73 -24.08
CA PHE A 69 -0.69 -6.39 -23.49
C PHE A 69 -0.25 -6.36 -22.02
N ALA A 70 -0.60 -7.37 -21.24
CA ALA A 70 -0.16 -7.47 -19.86
C ALA A 70 1.37 -7.46 -19.78
N TRP A 71 2.07 -8.18 -20.66
CA TRP A 71 3.52 -8.16 -20.71
C TRP A 71 4.09 -6.78 -21.08
N VAL A 72 3.56 -6.14 -22.11
CA VAL A 72 4.00 -4.80 -22.57
C VAL A 72 3.85 -3.78 -21.44
N TYR A 73 2.72 -3.78 -20.73
CA TYR A 73 2.42 -2.81 -19.68
C TYR A 73 2.94 -3.20 -18.29
N ARG A 74 3.73 -4.26 -18.15
CA ARG A 74 4.24 -4.73 -16.84
C ARG A 74 5.05 -3.66 -16.10
N ARG A 75 5.86 -2.89 -16.83
CA ARG A 75 6.70 -1.82 -16.26
C ARG A 75 5.85 -0.65 -15.79
N GLU A 76 4.88 -0.22 -16.60
CA GLU A 76 3.96 0.85 -16.22
C GLU A 76 3.13 0.48 -14.99
N ARG A 77 2.63 -0.77 -14.92
CA ARG A 77 1.96 -1.28 -13.72
C ARG A 77 2.86 -1.26 -12.49
N ALA A 78 4.11 -1.69 -12.63
CA ALA A 78 5.07 -1.67 -11.53
C ALA A 78 5.32 -0.23 -11.03
N ILE A 79 5.54 0.71 -11.95
CA ILE A 79 5.72 2.14 -11.63
C ILE A 79 4.47 2.68 -10.94
N MET A 80 3.27 2.43 -11.47
CA MET A 80 2.02 2.90 -10.87
C MET A 80 1.83 2.35 -9.45
N ARG A 81 2.13 1.05 -9.22
CA ARG A 81 2.08 0.44 -7.88
C ARG A 81 3.06 1.08 -6.92
N VAL A 82 4.30 1.35 -7.35
CA VAL A 82 5.30 2.04 -6.53
C VAL A 82 4.85 3.47 -6.22
N CYS A 83 4.34 4.21 -7.20
CA CYS A 83 3.80 5.55 -6.99
C CYS A 83 2.61 5.56 -6.02
N MET A 84 1.66 4.64 -6.17
CA MET A 84 0.53 4.49 -5.24
C MET A 84 1.01 4.18 -3.82
N PHE A 85 1.95 3.25 -3.67
CA PHE A 85 2.55 2.92 -2.38
C PHE A 85 3.21 4.15 -1.72
N LEU A 86 4.01 4.92 -2.48
CA LEU A 86 4.69 6.10 -1.97
C LEU A 86 3.68 7.21 -1.59
N LEU A 87 2.72 7.50 -2.46
CA LEU A 87 1.69 8.50 -2.21
C LEU A 87 0.79 8.12 -1.04
N SER A 88 0.38 6.85 -0.94
CA SER A 88 -0.42 6.34 0.17
C SER A 88 0.35 6.45 1.48
N SER A 89 1.59 5.98 1.54
CA SER A 89 2.43 6.06 2.74
C SER A 89 2.65 7.51 3.18
N LEU A 90 2.91 8.41 2.23
CA LEU A 90 3.06 9.84 2.51
C LEU A 90 1.76 10.47 3.02
N ALA A 91 0.63 10.20 2.36
CA ALA A 91 -0.67 10.76 2.74
C ALA A 91 -1.14 10.25 4.10
N VAL A 92 -1.01 8.95 4.38
CA VAL A 92 -1.35 8.34 5.67
C VAL A 92 -0.46 8.93 6.77
N THR A 93 0.85 9.05 6.53
CA THR A 93 1.76 9.65 7.51
C THR A 93 1.40 11.11 7.77
N SER A 94 1.12 11.88 6.72
CA SER A 94 0.76 13.30 6.83
C SER A 94 -0.55 13.51 7.58
N LEU A 95 -1.50 12.58 7.47
CA LEU A 95 -2.77 12.62 8.19
C LEU A 95 -2.64 12.17 9.65
N MET A 96 -1.82 11.15 9.92
CA MET A 96 -1.71 10.54 11.24
C MET A 96 -0.70 11.24 12.15
N LEU A 97 0.35 11.85 11.59
CA LEU A 97 1.41 12.46 12.40
C LEU A 97 0.92 13.66 13.24
N PRO A 98 0.14 14.63 12.71
CA PRO A 98 -0.33 15.76 13.52
C PRO A 98 -1.14 15.39 14.77
N PRO A 99 -2.15 14.49 14.73
CA PRO A 99 -2.89 14.13 15.93
C PRO A 99 -2.02 13.37 16.95
N ILE A 100 -1.05 12.57 16.50
CA ILE A 100 -0.08 11.90 17.40
C ILE A 100 0.75 12.97 18.14
N LEU A 101 1.34 13.91 17.40
CA LEU A 101 2.15 14.99 17.98
C LEU A 101 1.31 15.89 18.91
N ALA A 102 0.05 16.17 18.55
CA ALA A 102 -0.85 16.95 19.38
C ALA A 102 -1.20 16.25 20.70
N LEU A 103 -1.44 14.94 20.68
CA LEU A 103 -1.68 14.15 21.89
C LEU A 103 -0.43 14.08 22.77
N GLN A 104 0.76 13.89 22.19
CA GLN A 104 2.03 13.94 22.92
C GLN A 104 2.28 15.31 23.55
N ALA A 105 2.01 16.39 22.83
CA ALA A 105 2.09 17.76 23.37
C ALA A 105 1.09 17.97 24.52
N GLY A 106 -0.14 17.46 24.40
CA GLY A 106 -1.15 17.52 25.47
C GLY A 106 -0.71 16.79 26.73
N ILE A 107 -0.14 15.59 26.58
CA ILE A 107 0.43 14.81 27.70
C ILE A 107 1.57 15.59 28.36
N ALA A 108 2.47 16.15 27.55
CA ALA A 108 3.59 16.95 28.04
C ALA A 108 3.14 18.17 28.87
N ILE A 109 2.15 18.92 28.36
CA ILE A 109 1.54 20.05 29.08
C ILE A 109 0.94 19.56 30.40
N GLY A 110 0.24 18.41 30.39
CA GLY A 110 -0.34 17.82 31.59
C GLY A 110 0.68 17.47 32.68
N PHE A 111 1.91 17.14 32.29
CA PHE A 111 3.03 16.90 33.20
C PHE A 111 3.86 18.17 33.53
N GLY A 112 3.42 19.36 33.10
CA GLY A 112 4.12 20.61 33.34
C GLY A 112 5.41 20.78 32.54
N THR A 113 5.59 20.00 31.47
CA THR A 113 6.77 20.10 30.59
C THR A 113 6.50 21.05 29.42
N SER A 114 7.50 21.86 29.05
CA SER A 114 7.35 22.79 27.92
C SER A 114 7.21 22.03 26.60
N VAL A 115 6.20 22.40 25.80
CA VAL A 115 5.97 21.83 24.45
C VAL A 115 7.19 22.00 23.55
N SER A 116 7.92 23.12 23.68
CA SER A 116 9.14 23.35 22.90
C SER A 116 10.22 22.32 23.18
N ASN A 117 10.36 21.89 24.45
CA ASN A 117 11.35 20.87 24.83
C ASN A 117 10.97 19.49 24.32
N VAL A 118 9.68 19.24 24.11
CA VAL A 118 9.18 17.98 23.57
C VAL A 118 9.38 17.98 22.06
N LEU A 119 8.77 18.93 21.34
CA LEU A 119 8.78 18.96 19.88
C LEU A 119 10.15 19.25 19.26
N ALA A 120 11.01 20.04 19.91
CA ALA A 120 12.36 20.31 19.42
C ALA A 120 13.38 19.24 19.83
N SER A 121 12.96 18.21 20.57
CA SER A 121 13.86 17.17 21.01
C SER A 121 14.29 16.26 19.85
N PRO A 122 15.52 15.71 19.89
CA PRO A 122 15.91 14.60 19.01
C PRO A 122 14.96 13.39 19.10
N HIS A 123 14.23 13.26 20.21
CA HIS A 123 13.24 12.21 20.42
C HIS A 123 12.05 12.34 19.47
N THR A 124 11.52 13.55 19.24
CA THR A 124 10.39 13.74 18.30
C THR A 124 10.75 13.41 16.87
N VAL A 125 11.99 13.68 16.44
CA VAL A 125 12.48 13.25 15.13
C VAL A 125 12.50 11.73 15.04
N ILE A 126 12.97 11.06 16.09
CA ILE A 126 13.00 9.60 16.18
C ILE A 126 11.59 9.00 16.12
N GLU A 127 10.64 9.54 16.89
CA GLU A 127 9.25 9.10 16.88
C GLU A 127 8.58 9.33 15.54
N THR A 128 8.85 10.48 14.90
CA THR A 128 8.32 10.80 13.57
C THR A 128 8.81 9.79 12.53
N LEU A 129 10.11 9.45 12.57
CA LEU A 129 10.68 8.43 11.70
C LEU A 129 10.09 7.05 11.98
N ASP A 130 9.89 6.68 13.25
CA ASP A 130 9.24 5.43 13.59
C ASP A 130 7.80 5.34 13.08
N VAL A 131 7.00 6.39 13.25
CA VAL A 131 5.65 6.48 12.70
C VAL A 131 5.68 6.32 11.18
N LEU A 132 6.58 7.03 10.49
CA LEU A 132 6.75 6.93 9.06
C LEU A 132 7.13 5.51 8.62
N PHE A 133 8.12 4.88 9.23
CA PHE A 133 8.56 3.53 8.87
C PHE A 133 7.53 2.46 9.22
N THR A 134 6.80 2.64 10.32
CA THR A 134 5.69 1.77 10.70
C THR A 134 4.57 1.82 9.65
N ILE A 135 4.14 3.02 9.26
CA ILE A 135 3.12 3.22 8.23
C ILE A 135 3.61 2.66 6.90
N THR A 136 4.84 3.00 6.48
CA THR A 136 5.46 2.53 5.23
C THR A 136 5.58 1.00 5.20
N THR A 137 5.90 0.37 6.33
CA THR A 137 5.95 -1.09 6.43
C THR A 137 4.55 -1.67 6.26
N TYR A 138 3.55 -1.12 6.96
CA TYR A 138 2.19 -1.61 6.90
C TYR A 138 1.58 -1.47 5.49
N THR A 139 1.66 -0.27 4.88
CA THR A 139 1.21 -0.01 3.51
C THR A 139 1.98 -0.87 2.51
N GLY A 140 3.28 -1.07 2.74
CA GLY A 140 4.15 -1.91 1.93
C GLY A 140 3.70 -3.37 1.94
N LEU A 141 3.36 -3.92 3.11
CA LEU A 141 2.81 -5.27 3.21
C LEU A 141 1.47 -5.39 2.48
N VAL A 142 0.56 -4.42 2.64
CA VAL A 142 -0.74 -4.43 1.93
C VAL A 142 -0.53 -4.43 0.42
N ALA A 143 0.31 -3.53 -0.09
CA ALA A 143 0.59 -3.43 -1.53
C ALA A 143 1.34 -4.66 -2.08
N LEU A 144 2.29 -5.21 -1.33
CA LEU A 144 3.07 -6.38 -1.76
C LEU A 144 2.25 -7.68 -1.73
N GLU A 145 1.26 -7.80 -0.84
CA GLU A 145 0.40 -8.99 -0.80
C GLU A 145 -0.44 -9.15 -2.08
N GLU A 146 -0.78 -8.06 -2.76
CA GLU A 146 -1.49 -8.09 -4.05
C GLU A 146 -0.63 -8.63 -5.20
N LEU A 147 0.70 -8.68 -5.05
CA LEU A 147 1.61 -9.22 -6.06
C LEU A 147 1.63 -10.75 -6.09
N PHE A 148 1.19 -11.41 -5.02
CA PHE A 148 1.34 -12.85 -4.86
C PHE A 148 -0.02 -13.54 -4.82
N GLU A 149 -0.21 -14.62 -5.56
CA GLU A 149 -1.47 -15.38 -5.53
C GLU A 149 -1.54 -16.32 -4.32
N ARG A 150 -0.45 -17.06 -4.06
CA ARG A 150 -0.32 -18.06 -2.99
C ARG A 150 0.70 -17.65 -1.93
N ASN A 151 0.37 -17.87 -0.65
CA ASN A 151 1.17 -17.51 0.54
C ASN A 151 1.52 -16.01 0.57
N ARG A 152 0.52 -15.17 0.31
CA ARG A 152 0.67 -13.73 0.04
C ARG A 152 1.48 -13.02 1.11
N SER A 153 1.06 -13.13 2.36
CA SER A 153 1.66 -12.41 3.49
C SER A 153 3.11 -12.82 3.77
N PHE A 154 3.44 -14.11 3.67
CA PHE A 154 4.82 -14.57 3.94
C PHE A 154 5.79 -14.07 2.86
N LYS A 155 5.40 -14.12 1.58
CA LYS A 155 6.24 -13.62 0.47
C LYS A 155 6.37 -12.10 0.52
N ALA A 156 5.29 -11.39 0.80
CA ALA A 156 5.30 -9.94 0.99
C ALA A 156 6.24 -9.54 2.14
N LEU A 157 6.15 -10.21 3.28
CA LEU A 157 7.03 -9.98 4.42
C LEU A 157 8.50 -10.26 4.08
N ALA A 158 8.81 -11.39 3.45
CA ALA A 158 10.18 -11.72 3.07
C ALA A 158 10.79 -10.68 2.12
N LEU A 159 10.03 -10.22 1.12
CA LEU A 159 10.48 -9.19 0.19
C LEU A 159 10.67 -7.84 0.89
N LEU A 160 9.78 -7.48 1.82
CA LEU A 160 9.89 -6.24 2.58
C LEU A 160 11.09 -6.27 3.54
N VAL A 161 11.33 -7.39 4.22
CA VAL A 161 12.52 -7.60 5.06
C VAL A 161 13.79 -7.45 4.24
N LEU A 162 13.83 -8.01 3.02
CA LEU A 162 14.97 -7.84 2.11
C LEU A 162 15.17 -6.36 1.72
N ALA A 163 14.10 -5.65 1.39
CA ALA A 163 14.16 -4.22 1.07
C ALA A 163 14.67 -3.38 2.26
N PHE A 164 14.18 -3.66 3.47
CA PHE A 164 14.66 -3.03 4.70
C PHE A 164 16.12 -3.38 5.00
N ALA A 165 16.57 -4.60 4.73
CA ALA A 165 17.97 -4.99 4.89
C ALA A 165 18.90 -4.19 3.98
N VAL A 166 18.51 -4.00 2.71
CA VAL A 166 19.25 -3.15 1.76
C VAL A 166 19.26 -1.69 2.24
N LEU A 167 18.10 -1.17 2.67
CA LEU A 167 17.98 0.19 3.19
C LEU A 167 18.84 0.39 4.45
N MET A 168 18.82 -0.56 5.37
CA MET A 168 19.66 -0.55 6.57
C MET A 168 21.16 -0.56 6.22
N GLY A 169 21.57 -1.37 5.25
CA GLY A 169 22.94 -1.39 4.75
C GLY A 169 23.37 -0.01 4.22
N GLY A 170 22.53 0.62 3.39
CA GLY A 170 22.78 1.97 2.88
C GLY A 170 22.77 3.05 3.96
N CYS A 171 21.85 2.99 4.93
CA CYS A 171 21.84 3.90 6.07
C CYS A 171 23.09 3.77 6.94
N ALA A 172 23.57 2.55 7.14
CA ALA A 172 24.77 2.29 7.93
C ALA A 172 26.03 2.89 7.28
N THR A 173 26.14 2.90 5.95
CA THR A 173 27.31 3.52 5.27
C THR A 173 27.36 5.04 5.42
N VAL A 174 26.22 5.69 5.67
CA VAL A 174 26.11 7.14 5.91
C VAL A 174 26.09 7.49 7.41
N GLY A 175 26.29 6.50 8.29
CA GLY A 175 26.29 6.69 9.75
C GLY A 175 24.90 6.94 10.36
N PHE A 176 23.83 6.62 9.64
CA PHE A 176 22.46 6.77 10.13
C PHE A 176 22.10 5.62 11.09
N ARG A 177 21.31 5.94 12.12
CA ARG A 177 20.93 4.96 13.15
C ARG A 177 19.88 3.98 12.63
N VAL A 178 20.32 2.78 12.25
CA VAL A 178 19.47 1.69 11.71
C VAL A 178 18.41 1.13 12.67
N ARG A 179 18.51 1.40 13.98
CA ARG A 179 17.56 0.85 14.99
C ARG A 179 16.10 1.24 14.71
N PHE A 180 15.86 2.42 14.16
CA PHE A 180 14.50 2.91 13.87
C PHE A 180 13.85 2.19 12.69
N LEU A 181 14.65 1.76 11.71
CA LEU A 181 14.19 0.96 10.58
C LEU A 181 13.69 -0.41 11.04
N VAL A 182 14.45 -1.06 11.92
CA VAL A 182 14.05 -2.34 12.52
C VAL A 182 12.75 -2.18 13.29
N PHE A 183 12.63 -1.09 14.06
CA PHE A 183 11.48 -0.86 14.90
C PHE A 183 10.19 -0.65 14.08
N GLY A 184 10.24 0.22 13.06
CA GLY A 184 9.10 0.41 12.15
C GLY A 184 8.73 -0.86 11.38
N LEU A 185 9.72 -1.67 10.98
CA LEU A 185 9.49 -2.97 10.34
C LEU A 185 8.75 -3.94 11.26
N VAL A 186 9.17 -4.05 12.52
CA VAL A 186 8.54 -4.94 13.51
C VAL A 186 7.11 -4.47 13.82
N ASN A 187 6.90 -3.17 14.07
CA ASN A 187 5.58 -2.62 14.38
C ASN A 187 4.61 -2.78 13.20
N GLY A 188 5.00 -2.37 12.00
CA GLY A 188 4.14 -2.47 10.82
C GLY A 188 3.76 -3.94 10.52
N SER A 189 4.72 -4.86 10.67
CA SER A 189 4.48 -6.30 10.52
C SER A 189 3.57 -6.85 11.60
N PHE A 190 3.75 -6.43 12.84
CA PHE A 190 2.88 -6.80 13.96
C PHE A 190 1.44 -6.32 13.74
N PHE A 191 1.24 -5.08 13.29
CA PHE A 191 -0.10 -4.57 12.98
C PHE A 191 -0.77 -5.31 11.83
N ARG A 192 -0.04 -5.57 10.74
CA ARG A 192 -0.58 -6.36 9.63
C ARG A 192 -0.96 -7.77 10.09
N THR A 193 -0.10 -8.41 10.89
CA THR A 193 -0.37 -9.74 11.47
C THR A 193 -1.63 -9.72 12.32
N CYS A 194 -1.76 -8.76 13.25
CA CYS A 194 -2.96 -8.59 14.06
C CYS A 194 -4.22 -8.38 13.19
N GLN A 195 -4.10 -7.62 12.10
CA GLN A 195 -5.21 -7.39 11.18
C GLN A 195 -5.66 -8.65 10.46
N VAL A 196 -4.71 -9.49 10.02
CA VAL A 196 -5.00 -10.73 9.27
C VAL A 196 -5.58 -11.81 10.18
N PHE A 197 -5.02 -11.99 11.39
CA PHE A 197 -5.41 -13.10 12.27
C PHE A 197 -6.56 -12.78 13.22
N ILE A 198 -6.77 -11.50 13.58
CA ILE A 198 -7.79 -11.10 14.55
C ILE A 198 -8.97 -10.44 13.83
N LYS A 199 -10.07 -11.18 13.69
CA LYS A 199 -11.31 -10.71 13.05
C LYS A 199 -12.06 -9.67 13.88
N SER A 200 -12.04 -9.82 15.21
CA SER A 200 -12.74 -8.88 16.11
C SER A 200 -11.98 -7.56 16.24
N GLY A 201 -12.63 -6.45 15.91
CA GLY A 201 -12.04 -5.11 16.01
C GLY A 201 -11.70 -4.71 17.45
N THR A 202 -12.49 -5.12 18.43
CA THR A 202 -12.22 -4.85 19.86
C THR A 202 -11.03 -5.65 20.35
N ALA A 203 -10.95 -6.94 20.02
CA ALA A 203 -9.81 -7.80 20.37
C ALA A 203 -8.52 -7.29 19.72
N ARG A 204 -8.57 -6.86 18.45
CA ARG A 204 -7.44 -6.26 17.74
C ARG A 204 -6.94 -5.00 18.46
N THR A 205 -7.85 -4.13 18.87
CA THR A 205 -7.50 -2.92 19.62
C THR A 205 -6.84 -3.29 20.94
N GLY A 206 -7.43 -4.22 21.70
CA GLY A 206 -6.87 -4.67 22.98
C GLY A 206 -5.46 -5.25 22.83
N ILE A 207 -5.24 -6.10 21.83
CA ILE A 207 -3.93 -6.74 21.56
C ILE A 207 -2.89 -5.71 21.12
N VAL A 208 -3.26 -4.75 20.25
CA VAL A 208 -2.34 -3.69 19.80
C VAL A 208 -1.94 -2.79 20.96
N VAL A 209 -2.91 -2.32 21.74
CA VAL A 209 -2.66 -1.42 22.88
C VAL A 209 -1.86 -2.15 23.96
N ALA A 210 -2.22 -3.38 24.32
CA ALA A 210 -1.49 -4.17 25.31
C ALA A 210 -0.08 -4.54 24.82
N GLY A 211 0.08 -4.90 23.54
CA GLY A 211 1.37 -5.24 22.95
C GLY A 211 2.35 -4.06 22.96
N LEU A 212 1.88 -2.86 22.59
CA LEU A 212 2.70 -1.65 22.65
C LEU A 212 3.01 -1.19 24.08
N ALA A 213 2.03 -1.29 24.99
CA ALA A 213 2.28 -1.00 26.41
C ALA A 213 3.36 -1.94 26.99
N LEU A 214 3.27 -3.24 26.69
CA LEU A 214 4.27 -4.23 27.10
C LEU A 214 5.64 -3.92 26.48
N PHE A 215 5.68 -3.58 25.19
CA PHE A 215 6.92 -3.21 24.50
C PHE A 215 7.55 -1.95 25.10
N GLY A 216 6.74 -0.97 25.47
CA GLY A 216 7.19 0.23 26.18
C GLY A 216 7.79 -0.08 27.54
N LEU A 217 7.17 -0.98 28.31
CA LEU A 217 7.70 -1.45 29.59
C LEU A 217 9.04 -2.19 29.44
N ILE A 218 9.15 -3.10 28.46
CA ILE A 218 10.40 -3.81 28.16
C ILE A 218 11.49 -2.83 27.73
N SER A 219 11.15 -1.87 26.86
CA SER A 219 12.10 -0.85 26.39
C SER A 219 12.61 0.03 27.53
N PHE A 220 11.74 0.34 28.50
CA PHE A 220 12.13 1.09 29.70
C PHE A 220 13.09 0.31 30.59
N GLU A 221 12.88 -1.00 30.80
CA GLU A 221 13.77 -1.83 31.62
C GLU A 221 15.21 -1.90 31.06
N VAL A 222 15.35 -1.75 29.74
CA VAL A 222 16.65 -1.73 29.07
C VAL A 222 17.34 -0.35 29.15
N MET A 223 16.62 0.72 29.52
CA MET A 223 17.20 2.06 29.62
C MET A 223 17.96 2.27 30.95
N PRO A 224 19.19 2.82 30.91
CA PRO A 224 20.03 2.98 32.11
C PRO A 224 19.56 4.08 33.09
N PHE A 225 18.61 4.94 32.70
CA PHE A 225 18.12 6.03 33.54
C PHE A 225 16.66 5.78 33.99
N ARG A 226 16.47 5.42 35.25
CA ARG A 226 15.16 5.07 35.84
C ARG A 226 14.55 6.27 36.58
N PHE A 227 13.86 7.14 35.85
CA PHE A 227 12.99 8.16 36.47
C PHE A 227 11.53 7.69 36.43
N HIS A 228 10.82 7.74 37.56
CA HIS A 228 9.42 7.27 37.64
C HIS A 228 8.48 8.06 36.71
N HIS A 229 8.73 9.35 36.53
CA HIS A 229 7.96 10.19 35.59
C HIS A 229 8.20 9.80 34.13
N ALA A 230 9.40 9.30 33.79
CA ALA A 230 9.70 8.84 32.45
C ALA A 230 8.90 7.57 32.12
N LEU A 231 8.73 6.64 33.07
CA LEU A 231 7.91 5.44 32.89
C LEU A 231 6.46 5.78 32.50
N MET A 232 5.84 6.70 33.24
CA MET A 232 4.44 7.10 33.00
C MET A 232 4.29 7.84 31.67
N ALA A 233 5.23 8.75 31.34
CA ALA A 233 5.21 9.46 30.07
C ALA A 233 5.45 8.53 28.87
N THR A 234 6.39 7.60 28.97
CA THR A 234 6.64 6.57 27.96
C THR A 234 5.42 5.68 27.78
N GLY A 235 4.84 5.15 28.86
CA GLY A 235 3.62 4.34 28.81
C GLY A 235 2.45 5.09 28.15
N ALA A 236 2.22 6.36 28.50
CA ALA A 236 1.19 7.18 27.89
C ALA A 236 1.45 7.44 26.39
N SER A 237 2.70 7.68 25.98
CA SER A 237 3.08 7.84 24.57
C SER A 237 2.79 6.56 23.78
N TRP A 238 3.15 5.38 24.29
CA TRP A 238 2.87 4.10 23.64
C TRP A 238 1.37 3.80 23.52
N LEU A 239 0.57 4.18 24.53
CA LEU A 239 -0.89 4.05 24.48
C LEU A 239 -1.48 4.97 23.40
N VAL A 240 -1.00 6.21 23.30
CA VAL A 240 -1.40 7.16 22.24
C VAL A 240 -1.04 6.62 20.87
N MET A 241 0.19 6.13 20.69
CA MET A 241 0.61 5.51 19.43
C MET A 241 -0.25 4.30 19.09
N GLY A 242 -0.56 3.42 20.05
CA GLY A 242 -1.44 2.28 19.82
C GLY A 242 -2.87 2.66 19.44
N ALA A 243 -3.41 3.70 20.08
CA ALA A 243 -4.73 4.24 19.73
C ALA A 243 -4.73 4.86 18.32
N ALA A 244 -3.66 5.57 17.95
CA ALA A 244 -3.51 6.13 16.61
C ALA A 244 -3.38 5.02 15.56
N TYR A 245 -2.50 4.03 15.77
CA TYR A 245 -2.29 2.92 14.85
C TYR A 245 -3.52 2.05 14.63
N ARG A 246 -4.45 2.00 15.59
CA ARG A 246 -5.76 1.36 15.38
C ARG A 246 -6.52 1.96 14.19
N GLN A 247 -6.39 3.27 13.95
CA GLN A 247 -7.06 3.96 12.84
C GLN A 247 -6.33 3.77 11.50
N MET A 248 -5.07 3.33 11.52
CA MET A 248 -4.22 3.20 10.34
C MET A 248 -4.84 2.31 9.24
N PRO A 249 -5.40 1.12 9.51
CA PRO A 249 -6.03 0.31 8.46
C PRO A 249 -7.18 1.01 7.73
N ASP A 250 -8.04 1.70 8.47
CA ASP A 250 -9.20 2.39 7.90
C ASP A 250 -8.74 3.59 7.08
N VAL A 251 -7.78 4.35 7.58
CA VAL A 251 -7.16 5.49 6.87
C VAL A 251 -6.49 5.05 5.57
N VAL A 252 -5.66 4.00 5.62
CA VAL A 252 -4.97 3.44 4.45
C VAL A 252 -5.98 3.01 3.40
N SER A 253 -7.02 2.26 3.79
CA SER A 253 -8.04 1.78 2.84
C SER A 253 -8.78 2.92 2.13
N ARG A 254 -9.10 4.02 2.83
CA ARG A 254 -9.75 5.20 2.26
C ARG A 254 -8.83 5.97 1.31
N ILE A 255 -7.57 6.14 1.70
CA ILE A 255 -6.56 6.84 0.87
C ILE A 255 -6.27 6.03 -0.39
N ASP A 256 -6.09 4.71 -0.28
CA ASP A 256 -5.85 3.84 -1.42
C ASP A 256 -7.04 3.87 -2.40
N ALA A 257 -8.27 3.79 -1.89
CA ALA A 257 -9.47 3.91 -2.72
C ALA A 257 -9.56 5.26 -3.44
N ALA A 258 -9.25 6.36 -2.74
CA ALA A 258 -9.26 7.71 -3.32
C ALA A 258 -8.16 7.89 -4.38
N LEU A 259 -6.94 7.42 -4.11
CA LEU A 259 -5.82 7.45 -5.04
C LEU A 259 -6.11 6.62 -6.30
N PHE A 260 -6.68 5.43 -6.12
CA PHE A 260 -7.05 4.56 -7.23
C PHE A 260 -8.12 5.21 -8.12
N GLN A 261 -9.17 5.80 -7.53
CA GLN A 261 -10.19 6.53 -8.29
C GLN A 261 -9.61 7.75 -9.04
N CYS A 262 -8.66 8.46 -8.42
CA CYS A 262 -7.99 9.59 -9.06
C CYS A 262 -7.15 9.14 -10.27
N LEU A 263 -6.36 8.08 -10.12
CA LEU A 263 -5.53 7.52 -11.19
C LEU A 263 -6.36 6.96 -12.35
N GLN A 264 -7.55 6.42 -12.08
CA GLN A 264 -8.45 5.95 -13.14
C GLN A 264 -9.02 7.09 -14.01
N ARG A 265 -9.04 8.33 -13.50
CA ARG A 265 -9.52 9.51 -14.25
C ARG A 265 -8.47 10.13 -15.16
N ILE A 266 -7.19 9.78 -15.00
CA ILE A 266 -6.04 10.30 -15.77
C ILE A 266 -5.72 9.39 -16.95
#